data_AF-A0AAJ1PPS4-F1
#
_entry.id   AF-A0AAJ1PPS4-F1
#
_cell.length_a   1.000
_cell.length_b   1.000
_cell.length_c   1.000
_cell.angle_alpha   90.00
_cell.angle_beta   90.00
_cell.angle_gamma   90.00
#
_symmetry.space_group_name_H-M   'P 1'
#
loop_
_entity.id
_entity.type
_entity.pdbx_description
1 polymer ?
#
loop_
_entity_poly.entity_id
_entity_poly.type
_entity_poly.pdbx_seq_one_letter_code
_entity_poly.pdbx_strand_id
1 'polypeptide(L)'
;MRLGFLSLSFTRSSKTEAGSSVYAGAFIKNLEKEKSIDEIKVITVGISNEQLKSRFGRAEVYRVNCKTNMPITNYEFAIRLLNKESLIKDVDIIHSQHTFEGIFAEKCKRKFKTPYVLVNEVLPNRLTMHSKIHFGLEKFFIEHLNYDYLVSWSTHLAKNYFYKWEINHEKIKIIPSGIDTEAMNPFKKIKNIRPLFNIEKNDFLFLSVKIFSKSNTLGLINSILAFEKFLKYANNAKYIIVGFGGGEVVLRKLIKKLDIQNNVILAGAVKRSELINYYRSSDATLHYFAYEPSISISIMESLACGTPIISTNNGEMKYLVDNSVALLVNPDISEMTSAMKTLYEDSSLRKKMTKNCWKLVSKKFDLGIIVKKYIELYETCLSS
;
A
#
# COMPACT_ATOMS: atom_id res chain seq x y z
N MET A 1 20.21 -6.89 -17.73
CA MET A 1 20.39 -6.06 -16.52
C MET A 1 20.33 -6.91 -15.26
N ARG A 2 21.33 -6.77 -14.40
CA ARG A 2 21.42 -7.35 -13.05
C ARG A 2 20.97 -6.30 -12.03
N LEU A 3 19.89 -6.57 -11.31
CA LEU A 3 19.25 -5.61 -10.39
C LEU A 3 19.57 -5.94 -8.93
N GLY A 4 20.11 -4.98 -8.18
CA GLY A 4 20.18 -5.02 -6.72
C GLY A 4 18.95 -4.36 -6.11
N PHE A 5 18.07 -5.13 -5.47
CA PHE A 5 16.82 -4.65 -4.87
C PHE A 5 16.91 -4.67 -3.33
N LEU A 6 16.96 -3.48 -2.72
CA LEU A 6 17.02 -3.31 -1.27
C LEU A 6 15.61 -3.06 -0.72
N SER A 7 15.18 -3.87 0.24
CA SER A 7 13.86 -3.68 0.89
C SER A 7 13.81 -4.30 2.29
N LEU A 8 13.46 -3.50 3.29
CA LEU A 8 13.17 -3.90 4.68
C LEU A 8 11.85 -4.69 4.83
N SER A 9 10.97 -4.57 3.83
CA SER A 9 9.61 -5.10 3.89
C SER A 9 9.48 -6.49 3.26
N PHE A 10 10.48 -6.97 2.51
CA PHE A 10 10.37 -8.23 1.80
C PHE A 10 10.34 -9.42 2.78
N THR A 11 9.27 -10.22 2.73
CA THR A 11 9.14 -11.50 3.45
C THR A 11 9.37 -11.44 4.97
N ARG A 12 8.79 -10.46 5.67
CA ARG A 12 8.55 -10.61 7.11
C ARG A 12 7.51 -11.72 7.31
N SER A 13 7.96 -12.90 7.71
CA SER A 13 7.12 -14.07 8.00
C SER A 13 6.12 -13.78 9.13
N SER A 14 4.93 -13.30 8.79
CA SER A 14 3.80 -13.27 9.71
C SER A 14 2.52 -13.62 8.95
N LYS A 15 1.54 -14.21 9.66
CA LYS A 15 0.28 -14.77 9.11
C LYS A 15 -0.58 -13.77 8.30
N THR A 16 -0.15 -12.52 8.18
CA THR A 16 -0.79 -11.41 7.48
C THR A 16 0.28 -10.44 6.99
N GLU A 17 0.58 -10.44 5.69
CA GLU A 17 1.58 -9.56 5.08
C GLU A 17 1.11 -8.10 5.09
N ALA A 18 2.01 -7.18 5.46
CA ALA A 18 1.77 -5.74 5.35
C ALA A 18 1.75 -5.32 3.87
N GLY A 19 1.02 -4.26 3.55
CA GLY A 19 0.88 -3.81 2.16
C GLY A 19 2.20 -3.63 1.40
N SER A 20 3.21 -3.00 2.02
CA SER A 20 4.53 -2.81 1.39
C SER A 20 5.23 -4.13 1.06
N SER A 21 5.09 -5.15 1.92
CA SER A 21 5.66 -6.48 1.71
C SER A 21 5.00 -7.21 0.54
N VAL A 22 3.68 -7.12 0.44
CA VAL A 22 2.89 -7.68 -0.68
C VAL A 22 3.31 -7.03 -1.99
N TYR A 23 3.44 -5.71 -1.99
CA TYR A 23 3.87 -4.96 -3.17
C TYR A 23 5.27 -5.37 -3.61
N ALA A 24 6.25 -5.41 -2.71
CA ALA A 24 7.63 -5.79 -3.05
C ALA A 24 7.72 -7.19 -3.68
N GLY A 25 7.02 -8.18 -3.10
CA GLY A 25 6.95 -9.54 -3.65
C GLY A 25 6.31 -9.59 -5.04
N ALA A 26 5.17 -8.92 -5.22
CA ALA A 26 4.48 -8.89 -6.51
C ALA A 26 5.26 -8.09 -7.57
N PHE A 27 5.96 -7.03 -7.18
CA PHE A 27 6.82 -6.23 -8.04
C PHE A 27 8.01 -7.04 -8.55
N ILE A 28 8.73 -7.73 -7.65
CA ILE A 28 9.83 -8.64 -8.03
C ILE A 28 9.35 -9.75 -8.96
N LYS A 29 8.21 -10.39 -8.65
CA LYS A 29 7.64 -11.43 -9.51
C LYS A 29 7.33 -10.93 -10.94
N ASN A 30 6.95 -9.66 -11.09
CA ASN A 30 6.71 -9.08 -12.41
C ASN A 30 8.02 -8.67 -13.10
N LEU A 31 9.02 -8.17 -12.37
CA LEU A 31 10.37 -7.95 -12.92
C LEU A 31 10.98 -9.25 -13.46
N GLU A 32 10.74 -10.40 -12.82
CA GLU A 32 11.26 -11.68 -13.28
C GLU A 32 10.73 -12.12 -14.65
N LYS A 33 9.56 -11.62 -15.06
CA LYS A 33 8.94 -11.90 -16.37
C LYS A 33 9.58 -11.09 -17.50
N GLU A 34 10.31 -10.02 -17.17
CA GLU A 34 10.86 -9.09 -18.14
C GLU A 34 12.21 -9.59 -18.67
N LYS A 35 12.33 -9.69 -20.00
CA LYS A 35 13.51 -10.25 -20.67
C LYS A 35 14.77 -9.42 -20.48
N SER A 36 14.64 -8.13 -20.20
CA SER A 36 15.78 -7.23 -19.96
C SER A 36 16.41 -7.44 -18.57
N ILE A 37 15.76 -8.19 -17.67
CA ILE A 37 16.25 -8.51 -16.33
C ILE A 37 16.88 -9.91 -16.32
N ASP A 38 18.21 -9.97 -16.24
CA ASP A 38 18.96 -11.22 -16.21
C ASP A 38 18.93 -11.84 -14.81
N GLU A 39 19.21 -10.99 -13.80
CA GLU A 39 19.38 -11.38 -12.41
C GLU A 39 18.73 -10.36 -11.47
N ILE A 40 18.14 -10.84 -10.38
CA ILE A 40 17.65 -10.00 -9.28
C ILE A 40 18.28 -10.49 -7.97
N LYS A 41 19.03 -9.62 -7.31
CA LYS A 41 19.54 -9.83 -5.95
C LYS A 41 18.71 -8.98 -5.00
N VAL A 42 17.89 -9.64 -4.19
CA VAL A 42 17.08 -9.00 -3.16
C VAL A 42 17.85 -9.01 -1.85
N ILE A 43 18.03 -7.85 -1.22
CA ILE A 43 18.68 -7.72 0.08
C ILE A 43 17.66 -7.18 1.08
N THR A 44 17.38 -7.98 2.10
CA THR A 44 16.30 -7.73 3.05
C THR A 44 16.68 -8.09 4.49
N VAL A 45 15.82 -7.74 5.45
CA VAL A 45 16.00 -8.08 6.87
C VAL A 45 15.68 -9.55 7.09
N GLY A 46 16.54 -10.26 7.82
CA GLY A 46 16.25 -11.60 8.33
C GLY A 46 15.69 -11.56 9.75
N ILE A 47 14.73 -12.45 10.03
CA ILE A 47 14.29 -12.81 11.39
C ILE A 47 15.08 -14.05 11.85
N SER A 48 15.27 -14.24 13.15
CA SER A 48 15.92 -15.45 13.68
C SER A 48 15.23 -16.71 13.15
N ASN A 49 16.05 -17.67 12.68
CA ASN A 49 15.67 -18.94 12.02
C ASN A 49 15.42 -18.88 10.50
N GLU A 50 15.49 -17.72 9.83
CA GLU A 50 15.44 -17.67 8.37
C GLU A 50 16.80 -17.97 7.72
N GLN A 51 16.79 -18.63 6.55
CA GLN A 51 18.02 -18.87 5.79
C GLN A 51 18.62 -17.56 5.28
N LEU A 52 19.91 -17.34 5.56
CA LEU A 52 20.63 -16.13 5.15
C LEU A 52 20.69 -15.93 3.63
N LYS A 53 20.63 -17.02 2.86
CA LYS A 53 20.46 -17.02 1.41
C LYS A 53 19.31 -17.95 1.05
N SER A 54 18.38 -17.47 0.24
CA SER A 54 17.23 -18.24 -0.28
C SER A 54 16.89 -17.79 -1.69
N ARG A 55 15.84 -18.36 -2.29
CA ARG A 55 15.29 -17.93 -3.58
C ARG A 55 13.81 -17.60 -3.46
N PHE A 56 13.38 -16.59 -4.20
CA PHE A 56 11.97 -16.29 -4.47
C PHE A 56 11.81 -16.23 -5.98
N GLY A 57 11.23 -17.28 -6.58
CA GLY A 57 11.28 -17.43 -8.03
C GLY A 57 12.72 -17.60 -8.54
N ARG A 58 13.12 -16.74 -9.48
CA ARG A 58 14.49 -16.63 -10.03
C ARG A 58 15.39 -15.74 -9.16
N ALA A 59 14.81 -14.87 -8.34
CA ALA A 59 15.53 -13.89 -7.54
C ALA A 59 16.29 -14.56 -6.39
N GLU A 60 17.56 -14.17 -6.24
CA GLU A 60 18.36 -14.53 -5.08
C GLU A 60 18.04 -13.60 -3.92
N VAL A 61 17.75 -14.15 -2.73
CA VAL A 61 17.39 -13.34 -1.57
C VAL A 61 18.43 -13.50 -0.47
N TYR A 62 19.04 -12.37 -0.10
CA TYR A 62 20.05 -12.25 0.95
C TYR A 62 19.42 -11.58 2.18
N ARG A 63 19.51 -12.24 3.33
CA ARG A 63 18.95 -11.76 4.59
C ARG A 63 20.03 -11.26 5.52
N VAL A 64 19.86 -10.05 6.02
CA VAL A 64 20.73 -9.48 7.06
C VAL A 64 20.01 -9.58 8.39
N ASN A 65 20.53 -10.42 9.28
CA ASN A 65 19.96 -10.62 10.61
C ASN A 65 20.04 -9.32 11.43
N CYS A 66 18.88 -8.79 11.79
CA CYS A 66 18.73 -7.68 12.73
C CYS A 66 18.22 -8.23 14.07
N LYS A 67 18.73 -7.71 15.18
CA LYS A 67 18.43 -8.20 16.54
C LYS A 67 17.07 -7.75 17.04
N THR A 68 16.56 -6.62 16.52
CA THR A 68 15.35 -5.99 17.03
C THR A 68 14.20 -6.08 16.04
N ASN A 69 12.96 -6.23 16.53
CA ASN A 69 11.73 -6.09 15.75
C ASN A 69 11.02 -4.76 16.08
N MET A 70 11.81 -3.69 16.23
CA MET A 70 11.41 -2.39 16.78
C MET A 70 11.56 -1.28 15.72
N PRO A 71 11.12 -0.03 15.98
CA PRO A 71 11.34 1.09 15.04
C PRO A 71 12.81 1.34 14.69
N ILE A 72 13.73 0.81 15.52
CA ILE A 72 15.18 0.94 15.34
C ILE A 72 15.73 -0.04 14.29
N THR A 73 14.95 -1.06 13.89
CA THR A 73 15.38 -2.08 12.92
C THR A 73 15.83 -1.47 11.59
N ASN A 74 15.22 -0.36 11.15
CA ASN A 74 15.61 0.31 9.90
C ASN A 74 17.05 0.84 9.97
N TYR A 75 17.42 1.44 11.11
CA TYR A 75 18.77 1.94 11.37
C TYR A 75 19.76 0.79 11.56
N GLU A 76 19.37 -0.23 12.33
CA GLU A 76 20.20 -1.42 12.55
C GLU A 76 20.51 -2.11 11.22
N PHE A 77 19.51 -2.29 10.36
CA PHE A 77 19.68 -2.88 9.04
C PHE A 77 20.64 -2.07 8.17
N ALA A 78 20.46 -0.75 8.10
CA ALA A 78 21.34 0.13 7.36
C ALA A 78 22.80 0.00 7.84
N ILE A 79 23.04 0.04 9.16
CA ILE A 79 24.38 -0.10 9.74
C ILE A 79 24.98 -1.47 9.41
N ARG A 80 24.22 -2.55 9.55
CA ARG A 80 24.69 -3.91 9.27
C ARG A 80 25.00 -4.12 7.79
N LEU A 81 24.25 -3.46 6.91
CA LEU A 81 24.50 -3.50 5.47
C LEU A 81 25.81 -2.83 5.07
N LEU A 82 26.28 -1.82 5.81
CA LEU A 82 27.47 -1.05 5.42
C LEU A 82 28.70 -1.92 5.14
N ASN A 83 28.84 -3.08 5.77
CA ASN A 83 29.98 -4.00 5.58
C ASN A 83 29.66 -5.19 4.65
N LYS A 84 28.62 -5.07 3.82
CA LYS A 84 28.10 -6.12 2.94
C LYS A 84 28.08 -5.69 1.47
N GLU A 85 28.95 -4.76 1.07
CA GLU A 85 28.98 -4.22 -0.29
C GLU A 85 29.21 -5.32 -1.35
N SER A 86 29.87 -6.42 -0.99
CA SER A 86 30.07 -7.58 -1.87
C SER A 86 28.76 -8.20 -2.38
N LEU A 87 27.64 -8.02 -1.67
CA LEU A 87 26.33 -8.54 -2.09
C LEU A 87 25.81 -7.87 -3.36
N ILE A 88 26.23 -6.64 -3.63
CA ILE A 88 25.78 -5.85 -4.79
C ILE A 88 26.94 -5.36 -5.66
N LYS A 89 28.11 -5.97 -5.57
CA LYS A 89 29.28 -5.61 -6.39
C LYS A 89 29.03 -5.79 -7.89
N ASP A 90 28.31 -6.84 -8.25
CA ASP A 90 28.13 -7.27 -9.64
C ASP A 90 26.73 -6.96 -10.18
N VAL A 91 26.07 -5.91 -9.66
CA VAL A 91 24.77 -5.46 -10.19
C VAL A 91 24.99 -4.25 -11.08
N ASP A 92 24.15 -4.11 -12.11
CA ASP A 92 24.21 -3.00 -13.05
C ASP A 92 23.44 -1.79 -12.51
N ILE A 93 22.43 -2.00 -11.66
CA ILE A 93 21.65 -0.92 -11.04
C ILE A 93 21.15 -1.31 -9.64
N ILE A 94 21.05 -0.31 -8.76
CA ILE A 94 20.53 -0.46 -7.40
C ILE A 94 19.16 0.24 -7.28
N HIS A 95 18.18 -0.46 -6.73
CA HIS A 95 16.87 0.06 -6.33
C HIS A 95 16.73 -0.06 -4.81
N SER A 96 16.40 1.02 -4.11
CA SER A 96 16.05 0.97 -2.68
C SER A 96 14.63 1.46 -2.42
N GLN A 97 13.86 0.78 -1.57
CA GLN A 97 12.48 1.15 -1.25
C GLN A 97 12.34 2.22 -0.17
N HIS A 98 13.39 2.45 0.62
CA HIS A 98 13.39 3.42 1.72
C HIS A 98 14.74 4.13 1.91
N THR A 99 14.73 5.30 2.54
CA THR A 99 15.93 6.15 2.72
C THR A 99 17.11 5.46 3.40
N PHE A 100 16.86 4.64 4.42
CA PHE A 100 17.95 4.01 5.17
C PHE A 100 18.66 2.89 4.40
N GLU A 101 17.92 2.17 3.54
CA GLU A 101 18.53 1.29 2.53
C GLU A 101 19.34 2.11 1.53
N GLY A 102 18.86 3.31 1.21
CA GLY A 102 19.50 4.27 0.33
C GLY A 102 20.88 4.73 0.78
N ILE A 103 21.17 4.75 2.09
CA ILE A 103 22.51 5.05 2.62
C ILE A 103 23.52 3.98 2.17
N PHE A 104 23.13 2.70 2.21
CA PHE A 104 23.96 1.61 1.71
C PHE A 104 24.09 1.65 0.19
N ALA A 105 22.99 1.96 -0.52
CA ALA A 105 23.00 2.11 -1.97
C ALA A 105 23.97 3.22 -2.42
N GLU A 106 23.96 4.37 -1.76
CA GLU A 106 24.89 5.47 -2.04
C GLU A 106 26.35 5.05 -1.86
N LYS A 107 26.67 4.38 -0.74
CA LYS A 107 28.02 3.85 -0.50
C LYS A 107 28.47 2.94 -1.66
N CYS A 108 27.59 2.06 -2.11
CA CYS A 108 27.90 1.14 -3.21
C CYS A 108 27.98 1.84 -4.56
N LYS A 109 27.14 2.84 -4.83
CA LYS A 109 27.26 3.71 -6.00
C LYS A 109 28.60 4.42 -6.04
N ARG A 110 29.07 5.01 -4.92
CA ARG A 110 30.38 5.68 -4.87
C ARG A 110 31.54 4.70 -5.14
N LYS A 111 31.47 3.50 -4.56
CA LYS A 111 32.52 2.48 -4.61
C LYS A 111 32.59 1.75 -5.95
N PHE A 112 31.44 1.38 -6.53
CA PHE A 112 31.35 0.55 -7.73
C PHE A 112 30.87 1.31 -8.97
N LYS A 113 30.54 2.60 -8.84
CA LYS A 113 29.98 3.45 -9.91
C LYS A 113 28.65 2.92 -10.47
N THR A 114 27.93 2.12 -9.69
CA THR A 114 26.63 1.56 -10.06
C THR A 114 25.52 2.62 -9.92
N PRO A 115 24.71 2.88 -10.95
CA PRO A 115 23.54 3.75 -10.85
C PRO A 115 22.55 3.28 -9.77
N TYR A 116 21.82 4.25 -9.21
CA TYR A 116 21.02 4.11 -8.01
C TYR A 116 19.71 4.91 -8.10
N VAL A 117 18.58 4.20 -8.00
CA VAL A 117 17.24 4.76 -7.86
C VAL A 117 16.76 4.61 -6.41
N LEU A 118 16.41 5.73 -5.80
CA LEU A 118 15.77 5.79 -4.48
C LEU A 118 14.26 5.86 -4.68
N VAL A 119 13.51 4.90 -4.16
CA VAL A 119 12.06 5.01 -3.97
C VAL A 119 11.80 5.45 -2.53
N ASN A 120 10.90 6.40 -2.33
CA ASN A 120 10.49 6.77 -0.97
C ASN A 120 9.04 7.27 -0.90
N GLU A 121 8.37 6.87 0.17
CA GLU A 121 7.07 7.37 0.60
C GLU A 121 7.22 8.00 1.98
N VAL A 122 7.56 9.28 2.03
CA VAL A 122 7.75 9.98 3.30
C VAL A 122 6.43 10.00 4.06
N LEU A 123 6.48 9.64 5.34
CA LEU A 123 5.30 9.67 6.21
C LEU A 123 5.35 10.94 7.08
N PRO A 124 4.71 12.03 6.68
CA PRO A 124 4.76 13.27 7.44
C PRO A 124 4.13 13.11 8.82
N ASN A 125 4.89 13.56 9.82
CA ASN A 125 4.43 14.12 11.10
C ASN A 125 3.23 13.40 11.75
N ARG A 126 3.38 12.12 12.05
CA ARG A 126 2.42 11.39 12.90
C ARG A 126 2.60 11.78 14.38
N LEU A 127 1.58 11.42 15.19
CA LEU A 127 1.31 11.79 16.60
C LEU A 127 2.48 11.80 17.62
N THR A 128 3.69 11.33 17.28
CA THR A 128 4.76 11.08 18.25
C THR A 128 6.01 11.92 17.99
N MET A 129 6.78 12.20 19.04
CA MET A 129 8.09 12.86 18.92
C MET A 129 9.07 12.02 18.08
N HIS A 130 9.01 10.69 18.21
CA HIS A 130 9.83 9.78 17.40
C HIS A 130 9.59 9.96 15.89
N SER A 131 8.33 10.08 15.45
CA SER A 131 8.01 10.30 14.03
C SER A 131 8.47 11.66 13.51
N LYS A 132 8.53 12.69 14.36
CA LYS A 132 9.09 14.00 13.99
C LYS A 132 10.60 13.91 13.73
N ILE A 133 11.33 13.28 14.66
CA ILE A 133 12.78 13.07 14.53
C ILE A 133 13.07 12.22 13.29
N HIS A 134 12.34 11.12 13.11
CA HIS A 134 12.51 10.24 11.95
C HIS A 134 12.27 11.00 10.63
N PHE A 135 11.21 11.80 10.53
CA PHE A 135 10.94 12.62 9.35
C PHE A 135 12.07 13.64 9.06
N GLY A 136 12.60 14.29 10.09
CA GLY A 136 13.72 15.22 9.95
C GLY A 136 14.99 14.53 9.42
N LEU A 137 15.33 13.36 9.97
CA LEU A 137 16.44 12.54 9.49
C LEU A 137 16.21 12.07 8.05
N GLU A 138 14.99 11.62 7.73
CA GLU A 138 14.65 11.14 6.40
C GLU A 138 14.78 12.25 5.36
N LYS A 139 14.27 13.47 5.68
CA LYS A 139 14.47 14.66 4.86
C LYS A 139 15.96 14.93 4.64
N PHE A 140 16.74 15.02 5.73
CA PHE A 140 18.17 15.31 5.65
C PHE A 140 18.89 14.32 4.73
N PHE A 141 18.67 13.01 4.89
CA PHE A 141 19.31 12.02 4.03
C PHE A 141 18.82 12.15 2.58
N ILE A 142 17.52 12.29 2.31
CA ILE A 142 17.04 12.41 0.92
C ILE A 142 17.62 13.65 0.21
N GLU A 143 17.87 14.75 0.92
CA GLU A 143 18.52 15.95 0.34
C GLU A 143 20.02 15.72 0.02
N HIS A 144 20.70 14.82 0.75
CA HIS A 144 22.17 14.67 0.67
C HIS A 144 22.64 13.36 0.00
N LEU A 145 21.79 12.34 -0.13
CA LEU A 145 22.14 11.08 -0.78
C LEU A 145 22.35 11.29 -2.29
N ASN A 146 23.42 10.73 -2.84
CA ASN A 146 23.73 10.82 -4.28
C ASN A 146 22.99 9.78 -5.14
N TYR A 147 21.66 9.83 -5.23
CA TYR A 147 20.88 9.03 -6.19
C TYR A 147 20.82 9.67 -7.59
N ASP A 148 20.57 8.84 -8.61
CA ASP A 148 20.31 9.29 -9.98
C ASP A 148 18.88 9.82 -10.08
N TYR A 149 17.92 9.06 -9.55
CA TYR A 149 16.51 9.46 -9.46
C TYR A 149 15.90 9.14 -8.10
N LEU A 150 15.00 10.03 -7.66
CA LEU A 150 14.07 9.83 -6.55
C LEU A 150 12.68 9.53 -7.12
N VAL A 151 12.12 8.37 -6.78
CA VAL A 151 10.78 7.96 -7.18
C VAL A 151 9.82 8.11 -6.01
N SER A 152 8.76 8.89 -6.21
CA SER A 152 7.60 8.98 -5.33
C SER A 152 6.48 8.09 -5.90
N TRP A 153 5.81 7.30 -5.06
CA TRP A 153 4.57 6.64 -5.47
C TRP A 153 3.38 7.59 -5.44
N SER A 154 3.42 8.62 -4.59
CA SER A 154 2.33 9.58 -4.44
C SER A 154 2.63 10.93 -5.12
N THR A 155 1.66 11.42 -5.90
CA THR A 155 1.70 12.79 -6.44
C THR A 155 1.58 13.84 -5.33
N HIS A 156 0.74 13.58 -4.33
CA HIS A 156 0.57 14.43 -3.15
C HIS A 156 1.87 14.56 -2.36
N LEU A 157 2.58 13.45 -2.10
CA LEU A 157 3.83 13.49 -1.36
C LEU A 157 4.93 14.24 -2.14
N ALA A 158 5.04 13.99 -3.45
CA ALA A 158 5.98 14.72 -4.30
C ALA A 158 5.75 16.23 -4.24
N LYS A 159 4.50 16.67 -4.39
CA LYS A 159 4.11 18.09 -4.36
C LYS A 159 4.26 18.77 -3.02
N ASN A 160 3.98 18.05 -1.93
CA ASN A 160 3.98 18.66 -0.60
C ASN A 160 5.30 18.54 0.15
N TYR A 161 6.18 17.63 -0.26
CA TYR A 161 7.46 17.38 0.39
C TYR A 161 8.62 17.49 -0.60
N PHE A 162 8.77 16.54 -1.52
CA PHE A 162 9.99 16.44 -2.34
C PHE A 162 10.27 17.68 -3.19
N TYR A 163 9.27 18.27 -3.86
CA TYR A 163 9.46 19.50 -4.65
C TYR A 163 9.74 20.75 -3.79
N LYS A 164 9.49 20.69 -2.48
CA LYS A 164 9.78 21.77 -1.53
C LYS A 164 11.11 21.58 -0.79
N TRP A 165 11.78 20.47 -1.01
CA TRP A 165 13.10 20.16 -0.44
C TRP A 165 14.18 20.57 -1.43
N GLU A 166 15.43 20.61 -0.97
CA GLU A 166 16.59 21.01 -1.78
C GLU A 166 17.04 19.90 -2.74
N ILE A 167 16.11 19.36 -3.53
CA ILE A 167 16.32 18.27 -4.47
C ILE A 167 16.13 18.82 -5.88
N ASN A 168 16.99 18.43 -6.84
CA ASN A 168 16.76 18.75 -8.24
C ASN A 168 15.45 18.10 -8.72
N HIS A 169 14.49 18.92 -9.16
CA HIS A 169 13.17 18.48 -9.61
C HIS A 169 13.21 17.51 -10.80
N GLU A 170 14.23 17.60 -11.65
CA GLU A 170 14.41 16.69 -12.80
C GLU A 170 14.72 15.25 -12.36
N LYS A 171 15.32 15.09 -11.17
CA LYS A 171 15.58 13.80 -10.54
C LYS A 171 14.34 13.19 -9.90
N ILE A 172 13.26 13.96 -9.70
CA ILE A 172 12.03 13.46 -9.07
C ILE A 172 11.11 12.87 -10.13
N LYS A 173 10.82 11.57 -10.01
CA LYS A 173 9.85 10.85 -10.84
C LYS A 173 8.66 10.41 -10.00
N ILE A 174 7.45 10.48 -10.57
CA ILE A 174 6.24 9.98 -9.93
C ILE A 174 5.87 8.66 -10.63
N ILE A 175 6.08 7.54 -9.96
CA ILE A 175 5.71 6.21 -10.45
C ILE A 175 4.87 5.54 -9.35
N PRO A 176 3.54 5.48 -9.48
CA PRO A 176 2.69 4.95 -8.42
C PRO A 176 2.94 3.46 -8.16
N SER A 177 2.65 3.00 -6.94
CA SER A 177 2.64 1.57 -6.65
C SER A 177 1.57 0.88 -7.49
N GLY A 178 1.90 -0.26 -8.08
CA GLY A 178 0.96 -1.11 -8.81
C GLY A 178 0.21 -2.13 -7.94
N ILE A 179 -0.78 -2.78 -8.56
CA ILE A 179 -1.52 -3.92 -8.01
C ILE A 179 -1.47 -5.11 -8.97
N ASP A 180 -1.43 -6.33 -8.41
CA ASP A 180 -1.53 -7.56 -9.19
C ASP A 180 -2.97 -7.75 -9.67
N THR A 181 -3.25 -7.31 -10.90
CA THR A 181 -4.58 -7.38 -11.50
C THR A 181 -4.95 -8.81 -11.91
N GLU A 182 -3.97 -9.71 -12.07
CA GLU A 182 -4.25 -11.14 -12.24
C GLU A 182 -4.79 -11.70 -10.92
N ALA A 183 -4.15 -11.42 -9.79
CA ALA A 183 -4.59 -11.87 -8.47
C ALA A 183 -5.97 -11.29 -8.09
N MET A 184 -6.18 -9.99 -8.33
CA MET A 184 -7.39 -9.24 -7.95
C MET A 184 -8.36 -9.03 -9.13
N ASN A 185 -8.48 -10.01 -10.02
CA ASN A 185 -9.26 -9.89 -11.25
C ASN A 185 -10.79 -10.00 -11.02
N PRO A 186 -11.61 -9.04 -11.50
CA PRO A 186 -13.05 -9.02 -11.27
C PRO A 186 -13.82 -10.06 -12.10
N PHE A 187 -13.17 -10.73 -13.05
CA PHE A 187 -13.76 -11.77 -13.90
C PHE A 187 -13.50 -13.20 -13.40
N LYS A 188 -12.67 -13.38 -12.36
CA LYS A 188 -12.43 -14.70 -11.76
C LYS A 188 -13.70 -15.28 -11.14
N LYS A 189 -13.76 -16.61 -10.98
CA LYS A 189 -14.80 -17.21 -10.13
C LYS A 189 -14.41 -16.97 -8.66
N ILE A 190 -15.38 -16.56 -7.84
CA ILE A 190 -15.18 -16.31 -6.40
C ILE A 190 -16.15 -17.11 -5.56
N LYS A 191 -15.82 -17.26 -4.27
CA LYS A 191 -16.77 -17.69 -3.26
C LYS A 191 -17.56 -16.46 -2.78
N ASN A 192 -18.88 -16.49 -2.91
CA ASN A 192 -19.72 -15.45 -2.29
C ASN A 192 -19.63 -15.58 -0.77
N ILE A 193 -19.16 -14.52 -0.08
CA ILE A 193 -19.02 -14.53 1.38
C ILE A 193 -20.29 -14.14 2.12
N ARG A 194 -21.30 -13.60 1.43
CA ARG A 194 -22.55 -13.14 2.06
C ARG A 194 -23.22 -14.21 2.94
N PRO A 195 -23.35 -15.49 2.53
CA PRO A 195 -23.94 -16.52 3.38
C PRO A 195 -23.14 -16.82 4.65
N LEU A 196 -21.82 -16.61 4.65
CA LEU A 196 -20.97 -16.84 5.84
C LEU A 196 -21.27 -15.85 6.98
N PHE A 197 -21.93 -14.75 6.65
CA PHE A 197 -22.19 -13.64 7.56
C PHE A 197 -23.69 -13.31 7.68
N ASN A 198 -24.57 -14.23 7.26
CA ASN A 198 -26.03 -14.03 7.24
C ASN A 198 -26.43 -12.71 6.55
N ILE A 199 -25.83 -12.46 5.39
CA ILE A 199 -26.09 -11.28 4.56
C ILE A 199 -27.03 -11.72 3.44
N GLU A 200 -28.18 -11.09 3.36
CA GLU A 200 -29.18 -11.42 2.35
C GLU A 200 -28.76 -10.96 0.96
N LYS A 201 -29.38 -11.54 -0.07
CA LYS A 201 -29.08 -11.17 -1.47
C LYS A 201 -29.36 -9.68 -1.74
N ASN A 202 -30.37 -9.12 -1.11
CA ASN A 202 -30.80 -7.73 -1.29
C ASN A 202 -30.19 -6.75 -0.26
N ASP A 203 -29.40 -7.25 0.69
CA ASP A 203 -28.67 -6.37 1.61
C ASP A 203 -27.59 -5.60 0.86
N PHE A 204 -27.41 -4.34 1.22
CA PHE A 204 -26.26 -3.57 0.78
C PHE A 204 -25.05 -3.88 1.65
N LEU A 205 -23.93 -4.24 1.05
CA LEU A 205 -22.72 -4.62 1.78
C LEU A 205 -21.60 -3.59 1.60
N PHE A 206 -21.26 -2.90 2.68
CA PHE A 206 -20.05 -2.09 2.79
C PHE A 206 -18.85 -2.91 3.28
N LEU A 207 -17.64 -2.55 2.85
CA LEU A 207 -16.40 -3.21 3.27
C LEU A 207 -15.30 -2.21 3.64
N SER A 208 -14.55 -2.53 4.70
CA SER A 208 -13.23 -1.94 4.95
C SER A 208 -12.22 -3.04 5.21
N VAL A 209 -11.04 -2.93 4.60
CA VAL A 209 -9.90 -3.83 4.82
C VAL A 209 -8.74 -3.01 5.37
N LYS A 210 -8.42 -3.14 6.66
CA LYS A 210 -7.38 -2.34 7.33
C LYS A 210 -6.72 -3.10 8.48
N ILE A 211 -5.41 -2.91 8.68
CA ILE A 211 -4.79 -3.22 9.99
C ILE A 211 -5.30 -2.22 11.05
N PHE A 212 -5.61 -2.70 12.25
CA PHE A 212 -6.15 -1.88 13.35
C PHE A 212 -5.03 -1.16 14.12
N SER A 213 -4.22 -0.39 13.38
CA SER A 213 -3.29 0.58 13.95
C SER A 213 -4.04 1.77 14.56
N LYS A 214 -3.38 2.59 15.39
CA LYS A 214 -4.02 3.75 16.03
C LYS A 214 -4.72 4.68 15.03
N SER A 215 -4.05 5.04 13.92
CA SER A 215 -4.61 5.93 12.89
C SER A 215 -5.76 5.30 12.12
N ASN A 216 -5.64 4.02 11.75
CA ASN A 216 -6.69 3.31 11.02
C ASN A 216 -7.91 3.07 11.90
N THR A 217 -7.71 2.81 13.20
CA THR A 217 -8.80 2.62 14.17
C THR A 217 -9.61 3.90 14.31
N LEU A 218 -8.97 5.08 14.35
CA LEU A 218 -9.68 6.35 14.36
C LEU A 218 -10.54 6.54 13.10
N GLY A 219 -10.00 6.21 11.92
CA GLY A 219 -10.77 6.21 10.69
C GLY A 219 -11.96 5.23 10.72
N LEU A 220 -11.74 3.99 11.19
CA LEU A 220 -12.80 2.99 11.32
C LEU A 220 -13.90 3.40 12.30
N ILE A 221 -13.55 4.08 13.40
CA ILE A 221 -14.54 4.67 14.32
C ILE A 221 -15.45 5.63 13.55
N ASN A 222 -14.89 6.53 12.75
CA ASN A 222 -15.68 7.49 11.98
C ASN A 222 -16.52 6.80 10.88
N SER A 223 -15.99 5.76 10.23
CA SER A 223 -16.78 4.94 9.29
C SER A 223 -17.94 4.23 9.97
N ILE A 224 -17.75 3.69 11.18
CA ILE A 224 -18.81 3.04 11.97
C ILE A 224 -19.86 4.08 12.39
N LEU A 225 -19.45 5.27 12.83
CA LEU A 225 -20.38 6.35 13.19
C LEU A 225 -21.19 6.83 11.98
N ALA A 226 -20.58 6.94 10.81
CA ALA A 226 -21.31 7.27 9.57
C ALA A 226 -22.29 6.16 9.19
N PHE A 227 -21.87 4.90 9.32
CA PHE A 227 -22.73 3.75 9.04
C PHE A 227 -23.91 3.65 10.01
N GLU A 228 -23.73 3.96 11.31
CA GLU A 228 -24.83 4.04 12.27
C GLU A 228 -25.89 5.07 11.85
N LYS A 229 -25.46 6.26 11.42
CA LYS A 229 -26.38 7.28 10.90
C LYS A 229 -27.07 6.83 9.61
N PHE A 230 -26.36 6.09 8.76
CA PHE A 230 -26.93 5.50 7.55
C PHE A 230 -27.99 4.43 7.86
N LEU A 231 -27.81 3.61 8.91
CA LEU A 231 -28.79 2.58 9.29
C LEU A 231 -30.17 3.15 9.68
N LYS A 232 -30.22 4.40 10.15
CA LYS A 232 -31.48 5.13 10.40
C LYS A 232 -32.27 5.40 9.12
N TYR A 233 -31.60 5.34 7.97
CA TYR A 233 -32.18 5.55 6.65
C TYR A 233 -32.49 4.22 5.94
N ALA A 234 -31.56 3.25 5.98
CA ALA A 234 -31.74 1.93 5.37
C ALA A 234 -31.19 0.85 6.29
N ASN A 235 -32.07 -0.03 6.80
CA ASN A 235 -31.72 -1.07 7.76
C ASN A 235 -31.27 -2.40 7.11
N ASN A 236 -31.56 -2.60 5.82
CA ASN A 236 -31.12 -3.71 4.98
C ASN A 236 -29.68 -3.50 4.46
N ALA A 237 -28.77 -3.24 5.40
CA ALA A 237 -27.36 -3.04 5.10
C ALA A 237 -26.46 -3.64 6.16
N LYS A 238 -25.30 -4.10 5.69
CA LYS A 238 -24.25 -4.72 6.48
C LYS A 238 -22.92 -4.04 6.20
N TYR A 239 -22.05 -4.03 7.20
CA TYR A 239 -20.70 -3.48 7.10
C TYR A 239 -19.69 -4.48 7.65
N ILE A 240 -18.88 -5.05 6.75
CA ILE A 240 -17.78 -5.93 7.14
C ILE A 240 -16.49 -5.11 7.28
N ILE A 241 -15.79 -5.33 8.39
CA ILE A 241 -14.45 -4.80 8.63
C ILE A 241 -13.50 -5.99 8.75
N VAL A 242 -12.62 -6.14 7.75
CA VAL A 242 -11.54 -7.13 7.72
C VAL A 242 -10.26 -6.50 8.25
N GLY A 243 -9.62 -7.17 9.20
CA GLY A 243 -8.43 -6.63 9.86
C GLY A 243 -8.17 -7.23 11.22
N PHE A 244 -7.03 -6.86 11.79
CA PHE A 244 -6.62 -7.25 13.14
C PHE A 244 -5.68 -6.18 13.70
N GLY A 245 -5.49 -6.18 15.02
CA GLY A 245 -4.54 -5.29 15.72
C GLY A 245 -5.14 -4.68 16.98
N GLY A 246 -4.35 -3.83 17.66
CA GLY A 246 -4.69 -3.30 18.99
C GLY A 246 -6.00 -2.48 19.05
N GLY A 247 -6.51 -2.00 17.92
CA GLY A 247 -7.78 -1.29 17.85
C GLY A 247 -9.04 -2.14 17.99
N GLU A 248 -8.96 -3.47 17.91
CA GLU A 248 -10.15 -4.34 17.86
C GLU A 248 -11.07 -4.17 19.06
N VAL A 249 -10.50 -4.11 20.28
CA VAL A 249 -11.27 -3.93 21.53
C VAL A 249 -12.07 -2.62 21.51
N VAL A 250 -11.48 -1.55 20.97
CA VAL A 250 -12.14 -0.24 20.85
C VAL A 250 -13.31 -0.32 19.87
N LEU A 251 -13.10 -0.97 18.71
CA LEU A 251 -14.14 -1.14 17.70
C LEU A 251 -15.31 -1.99 18.23
N ARG A 252 -15.03 -3.12 18.91
CA ARG A 252 -16.07 -3.96 19.53
C ARG A 252 -16.88 -3.20 20.56
N LYS A 253 -16.22 -2.42 21.45
CA LYS A 253 -16.91 -1.59 22.44
C LYS A 253 -17.82 -0.55 21.79
N LEU A 254 -17.37 0.09 20.71
CA LEU A 254 -18.17 1.06 19.98
C LEU A 254 -19.40 0.41 19.32
N ILE A 255 -19.21 -0.70 18.61
CA ILE A 255 -20.30 -1.45 17.95
C ILE A 255 -21.37 -1.85 18.97
N LYS A 256 -20.95 -2.36 20.14
CA LYS A 256 -21.86 -2.71 21.23
C LYS A 256 -22.57 -1.50 21.81
N LYS A 257 -21.84 -0.39 22.03
CA LYS A 257 -22.41 0.87 22.58
C LYS A 257 -23.49 1.46 21.66
N LEU A 258 -23.31 1.34 20.35
CA LEU A 258 -24.25 1.83 19.34
C LEU A 258 -25.40 0.86 19.03
N ASP A 259 -25.37 -0.35 19.60
CA ASP A 259 -26.31 -1.44 19.36
C ASP A 259 -26.47 -1.86 17.89
N ILE A 260 -25.36 -1.89 17.14
CA ILE A 260 -25.33 -2.24 15.70
C ILE A 260 -24.57 -3.55 15.44
N GLN A 261 -24.46 -4.41 16.44
CA GLN A 261 -23.74 -5.69 16.36
C GLN A 261 -24.31 -6.67 15.32
N ASN A 262 -25.58 -6.54 14.94
CA ASN A 262 -26.20 -7.32 13.86
C ASN A 262 -25.89 -6.77 12.45
N ASN A 263 -25.36 -5.55 12.35
CA ASN A 263 -25.10 -4.86 11.09
C ASN A 263 -23.60 -4.67 10.82
N VAL A 264 -22.77 -4.53 11.87
CA VAL A 264 -21.31 -4.34 11.75
C VAL A 264 -20.56 -5.59 12.20
N ILE A 265 -19.80 -6.19 11.29
CA ILE A 265 -19.10 -7.46 11.48
C ILE A 265 -17.59 -7.23 11.45
N LEU A 266 -16.90 -7.55 12.54
CA LEU A 266 -15.45 -7.66 12.55
C LEU A 266 -15.05 -9.07 12.13
N ALA A 267 -14.61 -9.22 10.87
CA ALA A 267 -14.28 -10.52 10.28
C ALA A 267 -12.89 -11.07 10.70
N GLY A 268 -12.11 -10.28 11.44
CA GLY A 268 -10.75 -10.64 11.83
C GLY A 268 -9.78 -10.63 10.65
N ALA A 269 -8.64 -11.30 10.83
CA ALA A 269 -7.63 -11.46 9.79
C ALA A 269 -8.08 -12.48 8.72
N VAL A 270 -8.02 -12.06 7.45
CA VAL A 270 -8.37 -12.90 6.29
C VAL A 270 -7.11 -13.11 5.45
N LYS A 271 -6.96 -14.31 4.88
CA LYS A 271 -5.83 -14.60 3.98
C LYS A 271 -5.91 -13.71 2.75
N ARG A 272 -4.76 -13.24 2.27
CA ARG A 272 -4.67 -12.35 1.10
C ARG A 272 -5.42 -12.90 -0.12
N SER A 273 -5.23 -14.19 -0.42
CA SER A 273 -5.88 -14.89 -1.52
C SER A 273 -7.41 -14.93 -1.43
N GLU A 274 -7.98 -14.71 -0.25
CA GLU A 274 -9.41 -14.72 0.00
C GLU A 274 -10.04 -13.33 -0.04
N LEU A 275 -9.25 -12.25 0.05
CA LEU A 275 -9.77 -10.87 0.07
C LEU A 275 -10.57 -10.52 -1.18
N ILE A 276 -10.21 -11.08 -2.35
CA ILE A 276 -10.98 -10.94 -3.58
C ILE A 276 -12.46 -11.31 -3.38
N ASN A 277 -12.75 -12.32 -2.56
CA ASN A 277 -14.11 -12.76 -2.26
C ASN A 277 -14.88 -11.70 -1.48
N TYR A 278 -14.21 -10.96 -0.58
CA TYR A 278 -14.82 -9.89 0.19
C TYR A 278 -15.12 -8.69 -0.69
N TYR A 279 -14.12 -8.16 -1.39
CA TYR A 279 -14.29 -7.00 -2.27
C TYR A 279 -15.42 -7.19 -3.27
N ARG A 280 -15.47 -8.36 -3.92
CA ARG A 280 -16.45 -8.65 -4.98
C ARG A 280 -17.82 -9.09 -4.48
N SER A 281 -17.95 -9.41 -3.19
CA SER A 281 -19.26 -9.62 -2.57
C SER A 281 -19.87 -8.31 -2.06
N SER A 282 -19.05 -7.27 -1.94
CA SER A 282 -19.42 -5.94 -1.44
C SER A 282 -19.88 -5.00 -2.55
N ASP A 283 -20.80 -4.11 -2.21
CA ASP A 283 -21.36 -3.10 -3.11
C ASP A 283 -20.54 -1.81 -3.12
N ALA A 284 -19.85 -1.51 -2.01
CA ALA A 284 -18.92 -0.38 -1.91
C ALA A 284 -17.89 -0.61 -0.80
N THR A 285 -16.73 0.03 -0.93
CA THR A 285 -15.72 0.10 0.13
C THR A 285 -15.70 1.44 0.84
N LEU A 286 -15.48 1.43 2.16
CA LEU A 286 -15.42 2.62 3.00
C LEU A 286 -13.99 2.92 3.46
N HIS A 287 -13.54 4.14 3.19
CA HIS A 287 -12.21 4.60 3.53
C HIS A 287 -12.25 5.99 4.17
N TYR A 288 -12.57 6.05 5.45
CA TYR A 288 -12.33 7.26 6.23
C TYR A 288 -10.85 7.33 6.63
N PHE A 289 -10.13 8.36 6.17
CA PHE A 289 -8.74 8.61 6.53
C PHE A 289 -8.65 9.80 7.49
N ALA A 290 -8.31 9.52 8.75
CA ALA A 290 -8.12 10.55 9.78
C ALA A 290 -6.85 11.41 9.56
N TYR A 291 -5.97 10.97 8.67
CA TYR A 291 -4.75 11.66 8.26
C TYR A 291 -4.56 11.49 6.76
N GLU A 292 -3.70 12.30 6.15
CA GLU A 292 -3.37 12.19 4.73
C GLU A 292 -2.80 10.79 4.40
N PRO A 293 -3.51 9.98 3.60
CA PRO A 293 -2.97 8.73 3.10
C PRO A 293 -2.00 9.03 1.96
N SER A 294 -0.98 8.18 1.82
CA SER A 294 -0.32 7.98 0.53
C SER A 294 -1.17 7.01 -0.32
N ILE A 295 -0.56 6.11 -1.11
CA ILE A 295 -1.33 5.07 -1.80
C ILE A 295 -1.74 3.96 -0.82
N SER A 296 -3.06 3.77 -0.68
CA SER A 296 -3.61 2.66 0.10
C SER A 296 -3.81 1.44 -0.79
N ILE A 297 -3.13 0.34 -0.48
CA ILE A 297 -3.30 -0.93 -1.22
C ILE A 297 -4.76 -1.41 -1.20
N SER A 298 -5.47 -1.20 -0.10
CA SER A 298 -6.90 -1.56 -0.01
C SER A 298 -7.78 -0.83 -1.03
N ILE A 299 -7.40 0.41 -1.42
CA ILE A 299 -8.08 1.20 -2.45
C ILE A 299 -7.78 0.59 -3.82
N MET A 300 -6.51 0.27 -4.08
CA MET A 300 -6.06 -0.35 -5.32
C MET A 300 -6.72 -1.71 -5.56
N GLU A 301 -6.88 -2.49 -4.49
CA GLU A 301 -7.60 -3.76 -4.52
C GLU A 301 -9.10 -3.59 -4.79
N SER A 302 -9.71 -2.56 -4.21
CA SER A 302 -11.11 -2.20 -4.46
C SER A 302 -11.30 -1.88 -5.96
N LEU A 303 -10.43 -1.02 -6.51
CA LEU A 303 -10.42 -0.71 -7.94
C LEU A 303 -10.22 -1.96 -8.81
N ALA A 304 -9.24 -2.80 -8.46
CA ALA A 304 -8.97 -4.06 -9.15
C ALA A 304 -10.18 -5.00 -9.15
N CYS A 305 -10.88 -5.12 -8.01
CA CYS A 305 -12.07 -5.95 -7.90
C CYS A 305 -13.34 -5.34 -8.53
N GLY A 306 -13.25 -4.11 -9.05
CA GLY A 306 -14.41 -3.41 -9.59
C GLY A 306 -15.37 -2.90 -8.50
N THR A 307 -14.90 -2.71 -7.26
CA THR A 307 -15.76 -2.29 -6.15
C THR A 307 -15.70 -0.76 -6.00
N PRO A 308 -16.84 -0.04 -6.12
CA PRO A 308 -16.87 1.41 -5.93
C PRO A 308 -16.37 1.86 -4.56
N ILE A 309 -15.82 3.08 -4.49
CA ILE A 309 -15.16 3.60 -3.29
C ILE A 309 -15.94 4.78 -2.72
N ILE A 310 -16.11 4.81 -1.40
CA ILE A 310 -16.46 6.02 -0.65
C ILE A 310 -15.26 6.33 0.25
N SER A 311 -14.68 7.52 0.10
CA SER A 311 -13.46 7.88 0.82
C SER A 311 -13.44 9.36 1.18
N THR A 312 -12.72 9.70 2.25
CA THR A 312 -12.38 11.10 2.51
C THR A 312 -11.39 11.62 1.46
N ASN A 313 -11.54 12.88 1.05
CA ASN A 313 -10.74 13.58 0.05
C ASN A 313 -9.44 14.15 0.67
N ASN A 314 -8.60 13.26 1.19
CA ASN A 314 -7.36 13.61 1.86
C ASN A 314 -6.16 12.98 1.15
N GLY A 315 -4.99 13.63 1.23
CA GLY A 315 -3.73 13.09 0.72
C GLY A 315 -3.77 12.72 -0.77
N GLU A 316 -3.33 11.50 -1.08
CA GLU A 316 -3.24 11.00 -2.46
C GLU A 316 -4.60 10.75 -3.13
N MET A 317 -5.70 10.69 -2.38
CA MET A 317 -7.01 10.31 -2.92
C MET A 317 -7.46 11.19 -4.10
N LYS A 318 -7.20 12.50 -4.05
CA LYS A 318 -7.54 13.44 -5.13
C LYS A 318 -6.75 13.24 -6.43
N TYR A 319 -5.60 12.57 -6.36
CA TYR A 319 -4.76 12.24 -7.52
C TYR A 319 -4.98 10.79 -7.98
N LEU A 320 -5.36 9.92 -7.06
CA LEU A 320 -5.51 8.48 -7.29
C LEU A 320 -6.82 8.14 -8.01
N VAL A 321 -7.92 8.78 -7.62
CA VAL A 321 -9.27 8.48 -8.10
C VAL A 321 -10.05 9.75 -8.43
N ASP A 322 -11.11 9.59 -9.21
CA ASP A 322 -12.06 10.64 -9.54
C ASP A 322 -13.52 10.15 -9.34
N ASN A 323 -14.48 11.03 -9.63
CA ASN A 323 -15.91 10.76 -9.48
C ASN A 323 -16.43 9.63 -10.38
N SER A 324 -15.62 9.12 -11.31
CA SER A 324 -16.00 7.97 -12.15
C SER A 324 -15.87 6.63 -11.43
N VAL A 325 -15.14 6.57 -10.30
CA VAL A 325 -14.88 5.34 -9.51
C VAL A 325 -15.10 5.52 -8.01
N ALA A 326 -15.10 6.75 -7.51
CA ALA A 326 -15.20 7.05 -6.08
C ALA A 326 -16.16 8.21 -5.79
N LEU A 327 -16.77 8.21 -4.61
CA LEU A 327 -17.33 9.41 -3.98
C LEU A 327 -16.32 9.92 -2.95
N LEU A 328 -15.72 11.06 -3.25
CA LEU A 328 -14.78 11.74 -2.36
C LEU A 328 -15.51 12.79 -1.53
N VAL A 329 -15.42 12.68 -0.20
CA VAL A 329 -16.08 13.56 0.77
C VAL A 329 -15.07 14.28 1.64
N ASN A 330 -15.44 15.38 2.28
CA ASN A 330 -14.60 15.92 3.36
C ASN A 330 -14.51 14.90 4.51
N PRO A 331 -13.52 15.02 5.42
CA PRO A 331 -13.45 14.21 6.63
C PRO A 331 -14.56 14.60 7.62
N ASP A 332 -15.81 14.38 7.23
CA ASP A 332 -17.02 14.61 8.01
C ASP A 332 -17.89 13.35 7.99
N ILE A 333 -18.48 13.05 9.14
CA ILE A 333 -19.30 11.85 9.32
C ILE A 333 -20.60 11.98 8.50
N SER A 334 -21.19 13.18 8.45
CA SER A 334 -22.45 13.42 7.76
C SER A 334 -22.27 13.37 6.25
N GLU A 335 -21.19 13.94 5.71
CA GLU A 335 -20.87 13.81 4.29
C GLU A 335 -20.62 12.35 3.88
N MET A 336 -19.86 11.59 4.68
CA MET A 336 -19.68 10.15 4.41
C MET A 336 -20.99 9.38 4.47
N THR A 337 -21.89 9.74 5.40
CA THR A 337 -23.25 9.18 5.47
C THR A 337 -24.05 9.50 4.20
N SER A 338 -23.98 10.72 3.70
CA SER A 338 -24.66 11.13 2.45
C SER A 338 -24.12 10.36 1.24
N ALA A 339 -22.80 10.18 1.14
CA ALA A 339 -22.21 9.37 0.08
C ALA A 339 -22.63 7.89 0.13
N MET A 340 -22.80 7.32 1.33
CA MET A 340 -23.38 5.98 1.49
C MET A 340 -24.81 5.91 0.95
N LYS A 341 -25.65 6.91 1.24
CA LYS A 341 -27.02 7.00 0.73
C LYS A 341 -27.06 7.09 -0.80
N THR A 342 -26.22 7.96 -1.38
CA THR A 342 -26.11 8.11 -2.84
C THR A 342 -25.77 6.78 -3.52
N LEU A 343 -24.73 6.09 -3.05
CA LEU A 343 -24.41 4.77 -3.63
C LEU A 343 -25.45 3.72 -3.32
N TYR A 344 -26.14 3.77 -2.19
CA TYR A 344 -27.21 2.83 -1.85
C TYR A 344 -28.39 2.94 -2.83
N GLU A 345 -28.84 4.17 -3.11
CA GLU A 345 -30.00 4.46 -3.97
C GLU A 345 -29.70 4.27 -5.46
N ASP A 346 -28.56 4.78 -5.94
CA ASP A 346 -28.29 4.83 -7.37
C ASP A 346 -27.55 3.58 -7.88
N SER A 347 -28.33 2.55 -8.21
CA SER A 347 -27.80 1.31 -8.80
C SER A 347 -27.16 1.51 -10.17
N SER A 348 -27.54 2.55 -10.92
CA SER A 348 -26.97 2.88 -12.22
C SER A 348 -25.55 3.43 -12.06
N LEU A 349 -25.39 4.38 -11.14
CA LEU A 349 -24.09 4.92 -10.74
C LEU A 349 -23.17 3.82 -10.24
N ARG A 350 -23.63 2.92 -9.36
CA ARG A 350 -22.83 1.77 -8.90
C ARG A 350 -22.32 0.91 -10.04
N LYS A 351 -23.19 0.54 -10.99
CA LYS A 351 -22.82 -0.26 -12.16
C LYS A 351 -21.81 0.46 -13.06
N LYS A 352 -21.95 1.78 -13.23
CA LYS A 352 -21.01 2.60 -14.00
C LYS A 352 -19.65 2.65 -13.31
N MET A 353 -19.62 2.94 -12.00
CA MET A 353 -18.39 2.98 -11.20
C MET A 353 -17.67 1.63 -11.19
N THR A 354 -18.40 0.52 -11.05
CA THR A 354 -17.87 -0.85 -11.09
C THR A 354 -17.04 -1.10 -12.36
N LYS A 355 -17.59 -0.73 -13.52
CA LYS A 355 -16.90 -0.88 -14.81
C LYS A 355 -15.67 0.03 -14.92
N ASN A 356 -15.78 1.26 -14.41
CA ASN A 356 -14.69 2.23 -14.46
C ASN A 356 -13.52 1.87 -13.54
N CYS A 357 -13.79 1.24 -12.39
CA CYS A 357 -12.77 0.79 -11.43
C CYS A 357 -11.73 -0.11 -12.10
N TRP A 358 -12.19 -1.16 -12.78
CA TRP A 358 -11.30 -2.05 -13.54
C TRP A 358 -10.59 -1.35 -14.69
N LYS A 359 -11.29 -0.47 -15.43
CA LYS A 359 -10.71 0.27 -16.55
C LYS A 359 -9.58 1.21 -16.09
N LEU A 360 -9.73 1.84 -14.94
CA LEU A 360 -8.70 2.72 -14.36
C LEU A 360 -7.47 1.91 -13.96
N VAL A 361 -7.68 0.83 -13.20
CA VAL A 361 -6.57 0.07 -12.60
C VAL A 361 -5.77 -0.71 -13.65
N SER A 362 -6.43 -1.37 -14.60
CA SER A 362 -5.77 -2.12 -15.68
C SER A 362 -4.94 -1.26 -16.62
N LYS A 363 -5.24 0.05 -16.71
CA LYS A 363 -4.52 0.99 -17.59
C LYS A 363 -3.39 1.77 -16.91
N LYS A 364 -3.53 2.08 -15.61
CA LYS A 364 -2.61 2.98 -14.92
C LYS A 364 -1.78 2.31 -13.83
N PHE A 365 -2.31 1.24 -13.25
CA PHE A 365 -1.86 0.70 -11.98
C PHE A 365 -1.61 -0.79 -12.01
N ASP A 366 -1.79 -1.46 -13.15
CA ASP A 366 -1.36 -2.82 -13.33
C ASP A 366 0.15 -2.94 -13.09
N LEU A 367 0.57 -3.94 -12.31
CA LEU A 367 1.97 -4.12 -11.98
C LEU A 367 2.87 -4.31 -13.19
N GLY A 368 2.39 -4.94 -14.27
CA GLY A 368 3.17 -5.07 -15.51
C GLY A 368 3.45 -3.70 -16.14
N ILE A 369 2.48 -2.78 -16.11
CA ILE A 369 2.66 -1.40 -16.56
C ILE A 369 3.65 -0.64 -15.66
N ILE A 370 3.52 -0.80 -14.33
CA ILE A 370 4.41 -0.14 -13.38
C ILE A 370 5.85 -0.64 -13.52
N VAL A 371 6.06 -1.95 -13.66
CA VAL A 371 7.38 -2.55 -13.86
C VAL A 371 8.05 -2.00 -15.13
N LYS A 372 7.31 -1.86 -16.23
CA LYS A 372 7.86 -1.27 -17.46
C LYS A 372 8.36 0.16 -17.26
N LYS A 373 7.63 0.99 -16.52
CA LYS A 373 8.10 2.35 -16.17
C LYS A 373 9.40 2.35 -15.36
N TYR A 374 9.56 1.37 -14.45
CA TYR A 374 10.82 1.23 -13.72
C TYR A 374 11.95 0.74 -14.63
N ILE A 375 11.69 -0.18 -15.56
CA ILE A 375 12.70 -0.64 -16.54
C ILE A 375 13.17 0.53 -17.41
N GLU A 376 12.26 1.33 -17.97
CA GLU A 376 12.60 2.53 -18.74
C GLU A 376 13.46 3.52 -17.91
N LEU A 377 13.13 3.68 -16.63
CA LEU A 377 13.93 4.51 -15.72
C LEU A 377 15.32 3.91 -15.49
N TYR A 378 15.42 2.59 -15.32
CA TYR A 378 16.69 1.91 -15.14
C TYR A 378 17.58 2.00 -16.38
N GLU A 379 17.02 1.82 -17.57
CA GLU A 379 17.72 1.97 -18.85
C GLU A 379 18.24 3.40 -19.04
N THR A 380 17.44 4.40 -18.65
CA THR A 380 17.87 5.82 -18.62
C THR A 380 19.09 6.01 -17.71
N CYS A 381 19.09 5.38 -16.52
CA CYS A 381 20.23 5.45 -15.59
C CYS A 381 21.49 4.78 -16.13
N LEU A 382 21.35 3.69 -16.89
CA LEU A 382 22.46 2.93 -17.47
C LEU A 382 23.06 3.59 -18.72
N SER A 383 22.31 4.50 -19.35
CA SER A 383 22.72 5.20 -20.57
C SER A 383 23.30 6.59 -20.32
N SER A 384 23.24 7.06 -19.07
CA SER A 384 23.79 8.36 -18.61
C SER A 384 25.19 8.17 -18.04
#